data_AF-D8KXJ8-F1
#
_entry.id   AF-D8KXJ8-F1
#
_cell.length_a   1.000
_cell.length_b   1.000
_cell.length_c   1.000
_cell.angle_alpha   90.00
_cell.angle_beta   90.00
_cell.angle_gamma   90.00
#
_symmetry.space_group_name_H-M   'P 1'
#
loop_
_entity.id
_entity.type
_entity.pdbx_description
1 polymer ?
#
loop_
_entity_poly.entity_id
_entity_poly.type
_entity_poly.pdbx_seq_one_letter_code
_entity_poly.pdbx_strand_id
1 'polypeptide(L)' 'GRVASVEYDPNRNASICLINYVDGERRYVSHARGLGVGNIITSGPDASVSIGNALPL' A
#
# COMPACT_ATOMS: atom_id res chain seq x y z
N GLY A 1 -0.74 -7.49 0.17
CA GLY A 1 -0.95 -7.08 -1.23
C GLY A 1 0.35 -6.60 -1.84
N ARG A 2 0.49 -6.70 -3.16
CA ARG A 2 1.65 -6.19 -3.91
C ARG A 2 1.31 -4.84 -4.52
N VAL A 3 2.23 -3.88 -4.44
CA VAL A 3 2.09 -2.57 -5.10
C VAL A 3 2.17 -2.77 -6.60
N ALA A 4 1.09 -2.43 -7.31
CA ALA A 4 0.96 -2.55 -8.75
C ALA A 4 1.41 -1.26 -9.47
N SER A 5 0.98 -0.11 -8.97
CA SER A 5 1.29 1.21 -9.53
C SER A 5 1.30 2.27 -8.43
N VAL A 6 1.98 3.39 -8.71
CA VAL A 6 1.90 4.62 -7.92
C VAL A 6 1.36 5.71 -8.84
N GLU A 7 0.29 6.37 -8.42
CA GLU A 7 -0.51 7.28 -9.23
C GLU A 7 -0.72 8.60 -8.51
N TYR A 8 -0.91 9.67 -9.29
CA TYR A 8 -1.28 10.98 -8.77
C TYR A 8 -2.81 11.05 -8.59
N ASP A 9 -3.25 11.42 -7.38
CA ASP A 9 -4.66 11.68 -7.10
C ASP A 9 -4.87 13.21 -6.96
N PRO A 10 -5.61 13.88 -7.85
CA PRO A 10 -5.82 15.33 -7.78
C PRO A 10 -6.62 15.77 -6.54
N ASN A 11 -7.33 14.84 -5.87
CA ASN A 11 -8.10 15.14 -4.67
C ASN A 11 -7.27 15.04 -3.38
N ARG A 12 -5.97 14.73 -3.49
CA ARG A 12 -5.07 14.53 -2.34
C ARG A 12 -3.70 15.14 -2.63
N ASN A 13 -3.02 15.59 -1.58
CA ASN A 13 -1.63 16.04 -1.72
C ASN A 13 -0.65 14.86 -1.86
N ALA A 14 -0.99 13.71 -1.29
CA ALA A 14 -0.17 12.50 -1.38
C ALA A 14 -0.56 11.67 -2.60
N SER A 15 0.44 11.09 -3.27
CA SER A 15 0.22 10.04 -4.27
C SER A 15 -0.51 8.84 -3.65
N ILE A 16 -1.15 8.05 -4.51
CA ILE A 16 -1.82 6.80 -4.12
C ILE A 16 -1.14 5.61 -4.77
N CYS A 17 -1.21 4.45 -4.12
CA CYS A 17 -0.71 3.19 -4.63
C CYS A 17 -1.88 2.27 -4.92
N LEU A 18 -1.91 1.65 -6.10
CA LEU A 18 -2.79 0.53 -6.37
C LEU A 18 -2.17 -0.74 -5.77
N ILE A 19 -2.90 -1.42 -4.89
CA ILE A 19 -2.49 -2.66 -4.25
C ILE A 19 -3.33 -3.80 -4.80
N ASN A 20 -2.65 -4.82 -5.35
CA ASN A 20 -3.28 -6.07 -5.75
C ASN A 20 -3.11 -7.09 -4.63
N TYR A 21 -4.22 -7.55 -4.06
CA TYR A 21 -4.24 -8.60 -3.06
C TYR A 21 -4.30 -9.98 -3.72
N VAL A 22 -3.94 -11.00 -2.95
CA VAL A 22 -3.86 -12.40 -3.42
C VAL A 22 -5.23 -13.01 -3.71
N ASP A 23 -6.27 -12.45 -3.11
CA ASP A 23 -7.69 -12.77 -3.33
C ASP A 23 -8.26 -12.14 -4.61
N GLY A 24 -7.46 -11.34 -5.34
CA GLY A 24 -7.87 -10.62 -6.54
C GLY A 24 -8.48 -9.25 -6.26
N GLU A 25 -8.64 -8.86 -4.99
CA GLU A 25 -9.12 -7.53 -4.63
C GLU A 25 -8.06 -6.47 -4.96
N ARG A 26 -8.52 -5.30 -5.40
CA ARG A 26 -7.68 -4.15 -5.68
C ARG A 26 -8.10 -2.99 -4.80
N ARG A 27 -7.15 -2.42 -4.06
CA ARG A 27 -7.42 -1.25 -3.21
C ARG A 27 -6.39 -0.16 -3.45
N TYR A 28 -6.84 1.08 -3.35
CA TYR A 28 -5.94 2.23 -3.29
C TYR A 28 -5.57 2.53 -1.84
N VAL A 29 -4.29 2.76 -1.60
CA VAL A 29 -3.74 3.16 -0.30
C VAL A 29 -2.87 4.39 -0.49
N SER A 30 -2.82 5.29 0.48
CA SER A 30 -1.90 6.43 0.43
C SER A 30 -0.45 5.97 0.30
N HIS A 31 0.30 6.59 -0.60
CA HIS A 31 1.70 6.26 -0.84
C HIS A 31 2.55 6.65 0.36
N ALA A 32 3.24 5.66 0.93
CA ALA A 32 4.25 5.90 1.96
C ALA A 32 5.60 6.21 1.29
N ARG A 33 6.32 7.19 1.83
CA ARG A 33 7.66 7.54 1.34
C ARG A 33 8.57 6.31 1.42
N GLY A 34 9.21 5.96 0.30
CA GLY A 34 10.09 4.79 0.19
C GLY A 34 9.38 3.51 -0.26
N LEU A 35 8.06 3.53 -0.41
CA LEU A 35 7.30 2.43 -1.03
C LEU A 35 7.40 2.54 -2.56
N GLY A 36 7.68 1.43 -3.24
CA GLY A 36 7.80 1.36 -4.69
C GLY A 36 6.96 0.24 -5.30
N VAL A 37 6.83 0.28 -6.64
CA VAL A 37 6.14 -0.77 -7.40
C VAL A 37 6.82 -2.12 -7.16
N GLY A 38 6.02 -3.15 -6.90
CA GLY A 38 6.49 -4.49 -6.60
C GLY A 38 6.76 -4.77 -5.13
N ASN A 39 6.74 -3.77 -4.25
CA ASN A 39 6.82 -4.01 -2.81
C ASN A 39 5.59 -4.78 -2.31
N ILE A 40 5.81 -5.59 -1.27
CA ILE A 40 4.76 -6.37 -0.61
C ILE A 40 4.43 -5.67 0.69
N ILE A 41 3.15 -5.39 0.88
CA ILE A 41 2.61 -4.83 2.13
C ILE A 41 1.64 -5.82 2.76
N THR A 42 1.61 -5.85 4.09
CA THR A 42 0.74 -6.70 4.88
C THR A 42 0.02 -5.85 5.92
N SER A 43 -1.26 -6.18 6.14
CA SER A 43 -2.10 -5.53 7.14
C SER A 43 -2.56 -6.60 8.13
N GLY A 44 -2.31 -6.41 9.42
CA GLY A 44 -2.73 -7.34 10.46
C GLY A 44 -1.90 -7.24 11.74
N PRO A 45 -2.32 -7.92 12.81
CA PRO A 45 -1.60 -7.95 14.08
C PRO A 45 -0.20 -8.58 13.94
N ASP A 46 -0.03 -9.53 13.03
CA ASP A 46 1.25 -10.21 12.78
C ASP A 46 2.11 -9.52 11.70
N ALA A 47 1.69 -8.35 11.21
CA ALA A 47 2.45 -7.65 10.20
C ALA A 47 3.77 -7.12 10.78
N SER A 48 4.86 -7.22 10.02
CA SER A 48 6.15 -6.68 10.45
C SER A 48 6.13 -5.15 10.46
N VAL A 49 6.90 -4.52 11.35
CA VAL A 49 7.09 -3.07 11.35
C VAL A 49 7.99 -2.69 10.19
N SER A 50 7.37 -2.46 9.03
CA SER A 50 8.04 -2.07 7.79
C SER A 50 7.19 -1.08 7.00
N ILE A 51 7.80 -0.38 6.04
CA ILE A 51 7.16 0.69 5.28
C ILE A 51 5.95 0.14 4.51
N GLY A 52 4.78 0.73 4.77
CA GLY A 52 3.52 0.37 4.11
C GLY A 52 2.70 -0.69 4.83
N ASN A 53 3.21 -1.34 5.87
CA ASN A 53 2.43 -2.27 6.68
C ASN A 53 1.53 -1.53 7.67
N ALA A 54 0.37 -2.12 7.96
CA ALA A 54 -0.60 -1.60 8.92
C ALA A 54 -0.79 -2.57 10.08
N LEU A 55 -0.66 -2.06 11.31
CA LEU A 55 -0.79 -2.80 12.56
C LEU A 55 -1.89 -2.15 13.45
N PRO A 56 -2.60 -2.94 14.28
CA PRO A 56 -3.43 -2.40 15.34
C PRO A 56 -2.58 -1.65 16.39
N LEU A 57 -3.17 -0.63 17.03
CA LEU A 57 -2.56 0.14 18.13
C LEU A 57 -2.67 -0.61 19.46
#